data_AF-A0AA42TQU1-F1
#
_entry.id   AF-A0AA42TQU1-F1
#
_cell.length_a   1.000
_cell.length_b   1.000
_cell.length_c   1.000
_cell.angle_alpha   90.00
_cell.angle_beta   90.00
_cell.angle_gamma   90.00
#
_symmetry.space_group_name_H-M   'P 1'
#
loop_
_entity.id
_entity.type
_entity.pdbx_description
1 polymer ?
#
loop_
_entity_poly.entity_id
_entity_poly.type
_entity_poly.pdbx_seq_one_letter_code
_entity_poly.pdbx_strand_id
1 'polypeptide(L)'
;MSQEDDEKYPASAISSWSGFVYQGKIALYHSLKLIHNGDLDFELQLDSSDDFAIYKNEKLHTAHQVKAKISKYLSGYTKALEQSTLIEHDKIKGTTRYFHVSVPLDETGDYRGTNGETVKFYRYGDNYYCGLGEIEGLTKELIKKLCEKQSITVSDNLINFNYCLLSEKISSKAIHNHKLNQVDGISEDKAAYEGRIMARSILEELLAENPYQNRDYYAVELKARLQTHLEVRLDQELPTMSDATYERARLLSEHIRKTHFNELKTLCQMMKPSERFQDVQKNDIRRYTKLIQAISMEPIFNHLPHYLDSENRFYVPTALDVDESEECEFDMIHEMKNNGDLLRLLFEYNHLIASKAEASFTFNTKFTNSDNFDNKKTSEKIESNITKSLCISVITKDDAEERLNDKTTH
;
A
#
# COMPACT_ATOMS: atom_id res chain seq x y z
N MET A 1 41.02 -5.90 -1.34
CA MET A 1 40.13 -4.73 -1.33
C MET A 1 39.35 -4.80 -0.04
N SER A 2 39.55 -3.81 0.81
CA SER A 2 39.25 -3.76 2.25
C SER A 2 37.76 -3.56 2.54
N GLN A 3 37.32 -4.11 3.67
CA GLN A 3 35.96 -4.14 4.23
C GLN A 3 35.45 -2.76 4.73
N GLU A 4 35.83 -1.65 4.11
CA GLU A 4 35.48 -0.30 4.61
C GLU A 4 34.58 0.53 3.67
N ASP A 5 34.14 0.01 2.52
CA ASP A 5 33.33 0.77 1.56
C ASP A 5 31.80 0.50 1.62
N ASP A 6 31.31 -0.30 2.58
CA ASP A 6 29.86 -0.59 2.72
C ASP A 6 29.08 0.46 3.56
N GLU A 7 29.74 1.45 4.16
CA GLU A 7 29.11 2.52 4.96
C GLU A 7 29.03 3.85 4.20
N LYS A 8 28.24 3.91 3.12
CA LYS A 8 27.66 5.19 2.61
C LYS A 8 26.60 5.02 1.51
N TYR A 9 25.62 4.15 1.73
CA TYR A 9 24.37 4.19 0.97
C TYR A 9 23.25 4.73 1.86
N PRO A 10 22.23 5.45 1.32
CA PRO A 10 21.08 5.86 2.09
C PRO A 10 20.17 4.65 2.35
N ALA A 11 20.65 3.70 3.15
CA ALA A 11 19.90 2.55 3.60
C ALA A 11 18.74 2.96 4.51
N SER A 12 18.78 4.13 5.14
CA SER A 12 17.96 4.45 6.32
C SER A 12 16.48 4.73 6.06
N ALA A 13 16.05 5.11 4.85
CA ALA A 13 14.65 5.44 4.58
C ALA A 13 13.84 4.32 3.91
N ILE A 14 14.51 3.40 3.20
CA ILE A 14 13.86 2.32 2.43
C ILE A 14 13.99 0.98 3.12
N SER A 15 15.15 0.67 3.73
CA SER A 15 15.28 -0.50 4.61
C SER A 15 14.37 -0.38 5.83
N SER A 16 14.06 0.85 6.24
CA SER A 16 13.08 1.13 7.27
C SER A 16 11.65 0.94 6.74
N TRP A 17 11.30 1.46 5.56
CA TRP A 17 9.94 1.29 5.03
C TRP A 17 9.56 -0.16 4.72
N SER A 18 10.39 -0.91 3.99
CA SER A 18 10.14 -2.34 3.73
C SER A 18 10.26 -3.19 5.01
N GLY A 19 11.13 -2.79 5.93
CA GLY A 19 11.26 -3.37 7.28
C GLY A 19 9.99 -3.23 8.11
N PHE A 20 9.40 -2.03 8.19
CA PHE A 20 8.17 -1.75 8.96
C PHE A 20 6.94 -2.45 8.39
N VAL A 21 6.84 -2.52 7.06
CA VAL A 21 5.75 -3.27 6.42
C VAL A 21 5.88 -4.76 6.74
N TYR A 22 7.07 -5.33 6.65
CA TYR A 22 7.29 -6.73 7.00
C TYR A 22 7.03 -7.00 8.49
N GLN A 23 7.49 -6.12 9.38
CA GLN A 23 7.16 -6.14 10.82
C GLN A 23 5.66 -6.14 11.07
N GLY A 24 4.90 -5.25 10.40
CA GLY A 24 3.44 -5.22 10.49
C GLY A 24 2.79 -6.53 10.04
N LYS A 25 3.25 -7.11 8.93
CA LYS A 25 2.77 -8.42 8.43
C LYS A 25 3.05 -9.55 9.43
N ILE A 26 4.24 -9.60 10.03
CA ILE A 26 4.57 -10.58 11.08
C ILE A 26 3.70 -10.39 12.33
N ALA A 27 3.52 -9.15 12.78
CA ALA A 27 2.72 -8.82 13.95
C ALA A 27 1.25 -9.24 13.77
N LEU A 28 0.68 -9.00 12.58
CA LEU A 28 -0.67 -9.47 12.23
C LEU A 28 -0.76 -10.99 12.25
N TYR A 29 0.15 -11.68 11.59
CA TYR A 29 0.19 -13.14 11.58
C TYR A 29 0.25 -13.72 13.00
N HIS A 30 1.14 -13.19 13.84
CA HIS A 30 1.29 -13.64 15.22
C HIS A 30 0.01 -13.43 16.03
N SER A 31 -0.61 -12.24 15.90
CA SER A 31 -1.86 -11.90 16.57
C SER A 31 -3.00 -12.84 16.16
N LEU A 32 -3.17 -13.10 14.85
CA LEU A 32 -4.18 -14.04 14.35
C LEU A 32 -3.92 -15.47 14.82
N LYS A 33 -2.66 -15.89 14.97
CA LYS A 33 -2.31 -17.19 15.53
C LYS A 33 -2.72 -17.32 17.00
N LEU A 34 -2.53 -16.27 17.81
CA LEU A 34 -3.01 -16.24 19.20
C LEU A 34 -4.53 -16.31 19.28
N ILE A 35 -5.22 -15.48 18.48
CA ILE A 35 -6.69 -15.45 18.36
C ILE A 35 -7.24 -16.83 17.96
N HIS A 36 -6.62 -17.46 16.95
CA HIS A 36 -7.01 -18.80 16.49
C HIS A 36 -6.91 -19.84 17.60
N ASN A 37 -5.86 -19.74 18.43
CA ASN A 37 -5.64 -20.61 19.58
C ASN A 37 -6.55 -20.28 20.78
N GLY A 38 -7.45 -19.31 20.66
CA GLY A 38 -8.45 -18.95 21.66
C GLY A 38 -8.04 -17.83 22.61
N ASP A 39 -6.91 -17.17 22.36
CA ASP A 39 -6.44 -16.06 23.17
C ASP A 39 -6.97 -14.73 22.62
N LEU A 40 -7.91 -14.11 23.34
CA LEU A 40 -8.52 -12.82 23.00
C LEU A 40 -8.20 -11.72 24.02
N ASP A 41 -7.49 -12.07 25.09
CA ASP A 41 -7.23 -11.19 26.21
C ASP A 41 -5.79 -10.68 26.13
N PHE A 42 -5.46 -10.10 24.98
CA PHE A 42 -4.18 -9.47 24.72
C PHE A 42 -4.31 -8.16 23.93
N GLU A 43 -3.26 -7.36 24.04
CA GLU A 43 -3.05 -6.11 23.34
C GLU A 43 -1.79 -6.20 22.49
N LEU A 44 -1.87 -5.81 21.22
CA LEU A 44 -0.72 -5.69 20.33
C LEU A 44 -0.15 -4.28 20.42
N GLN A 45 1.14 -4.18 20.77
CA GLN A 45 1.94 -2.96 20.68
C GLN A 45 2.85 -3.04 19.46
N LEU A 46 2.96 -1.94 18.71
CA LEU A 46 3.82 -1.81 17.52
C LEU A 46 4.83 -0.69 17.74
N ASP A 47 6.09 -0.94 17.37
CA ASP A 47 7.19 0.03 17.28
C ASP A 47 7.47 0.78 18.61
N SER A 48 7.83 0.01 19.65
CA SER A 48 8.13 0.53 20.99
C SER A 48 9.12 -0.37 21.73
N SER A 49 8.69 -1.18 22.71
CA SER A 49 9.59 -2.05 23.51
C SER A 49 10.50 -2.98 22.70
N ASP A 50 10.03 -3.38 21.52
CA ASP A 50 10.75 -3.99 20.41
C ASP A 50 9.93 -3.66 19.13
N ASP A 51 10.24 -4.29 17.99
CA ASP A 51 9.49 -4.09 16.74
C ASP A 51 7.98 -4.36 16.94
N PHE A 52 7.61 -5.40 17.67
CA PHE A 52 6.26 -5.50 18.25
C PHE A 52 6.26 -6.31 19.55
N ALA A 53 5.18 -6.17 20.32
CA ALA A 53 5.02 -6.83 21.60
C ALA A 53 3.56 -7.21 21.88
N ILE A 54 3.37 -8.28 22.65
CA ILE A 54 2.08 -8.71 23.15
C ILE A 54 2.01 -8.36 24.63
N TYR A 55 0.97 -7.61 25.00
CA TYR A 55 0.68 -7.23 26.38
C TYR A 55 -0.56 -7.97 26.88
N LYS A 56 -0.55 -8.31 28.16
CA LYS A 56 -1.68 -8.90 28.88
C LYS A 56 -1.78 -8.27 30.25
N ASN A 57 -2.96 -7.77 30.61
CA ASN A 57 -3.18 -7.07 31.88
C ASN A 57 -2.11 -5.99 32.13
N GLU A 58 -1.87 -5.16 31.11
CA GLU A 58 -0.87 -4.08 31.12
C GLU A 58 0.60 -4.52 31.24
N LYS A 59 0.89 -5.83 31.26
CA LYS A 59 2.25 -6.37 31.36
C LYS A 59 2.73 -6.96 30.05
N LEU A 60 3.99 -6.70 29.73
CA LEU A 60 4.65 -7.32 28.58
C LEU A 60 4.68 -8.85 28.74
N HIS A 61 4.05 -9.55 27.80
CA HIS A 61 3.95 -11.00 27.78
C HIS A 61 5.02 -11.61 26.88
N THR A 62 5.12 -11.12 25.64
CA THR A 62 6.15 -11.53 24.67
C THR A 62 6.67 -10.32 23.91
N ALA A 63 7.97 -10.31 23.65
CA ALA A 63 8.65 -9.28 22.87
C ALA A 63 9.20 -9.88 21.58
N HIS A 64 9.10 -9.16 20.47
CA HIS A 64 9.38 -9.68 19.14
C HIS A 64 10.24 -8.72 18.32
N GLN A 65 11.42 -9.19 17.94
CA GLN A 65 12.30 -8.50 16.99
C GLN A 65 12.17 -9.14 15.61
N VAL A 66 12.01 -8.34 14.57
CA VAL A 66 11.82 -8.70 13.17
C VAL A 66 12.94 -8.13 12.31
N LYS A 67 13.58 -8.98 11.52
CA LYS A 67 14.64 -8.57 10.58
C LYS A 67 14.33 -9.05 9.17
N ALA A 68 14.19 -8.09 8.25
CA ALA A 68 14.03 -8.33 6.83
C ALA A 68 15.41 -8.36 6.15
N LYS A 69 15.84 -9.53 5.68
CA LYS A 69 16.91 -9.74 4.68
C LYS A 69 18.25 -9.05 5.00
N ILE A 70 18.81 -9.31 6.18
CA ILE A 70 20.11 -8.74 6.60
C ILE A 70 21.28 -9.63 6.15
N SER A 71 21.23 -10.93 6.46
CA SER A 71 22.30 -11.88 6.16
C SER A 71 21.75 -13.30 6.10
N LYS A 72 22.49 -14.21 5.44
CA LYS A 72 22.24 -15.66 5.51
C LYS A 72 23.00 -16.34 6.66
N TYR A 73 23.91 -15.61 7.29
CA TYR A 73 24.73 -16.09 8.40
C TYR A 73 24.25 -15.48 9.71
N LEU A 74 24.16 -16.29 10.76
CA LEU A 74 23.78 -15.86 12.11
C LEU A 74 24.65 -14.70 12.62
N SER A 75 25.94 -14.69 12.25
CA SER A 75 26.89 -13.64 12.61
C SER A 75 26.48 -12.23 12.15
N GLY A 76 25.68 -12.13 11.08
CA GLY A 76 25.12 -10.86 10.61
C GLY A 76 24.02 -10.30 11.54
N TYR A 77 23.55 -11.07 12.51
CA TYR A 77 22.48 -10.69 13.43
C TYR A 77 22.94 -10.49 14.87
N THR A 78 24.21 -10.73 15.21
CA THR A 78 24.72 -10.72 16.59
C THR A 78 24.35 -9.46 17.35
N LYS A 79 24.46 -8.27 16.72
CA LYS A 79 24.10 -7.00 17.36
C LYS A 79 22.61 -6.93 17.70
N ALA A 80 21.75 -7.33 16.76
CA ALA A 80 20.31 -7.33 16.96
C ALA A 80 19.87 -8.39 17.98
N LEU A 81 20.48 -9.57 17.96
CA LEU A 81 20.24 -10.64 18.94
C LEU A 81 20.62 -10.19 20.35
N GLU A 82 21.77 -9.54 20.51
CA GLU A 82 22.19 -9.00 21.81
C GLU A 82 21.24 -7.89 22.27
N GLN A 83 20.83 -6.99 21.39
CA GLN A 83 19.83 -5.96 21.70
C GLN A 83 18.50 -6.56 22.19
N SER A 84 18.00 -7.61 21.52
CA SER A 84 16.79 -8.29 21.95
C SER A 84 16.91 -8.93 23.34
N THR A 85 18.12 -9.15 23.86
CA THR A 85 18.31 -9.70 25.22
C THR A 85 18.18 -8.64 26.31
N LEU A 86 18.31 -7.35 25.98
CA LEU A 86 18.37 -6.27 26.96
C LEU A 86 17.13 -6.24 27.88
N ILE A 87 17.36 -5.85 29.13
CA ILE A 87 16.33 -5.65 30.17
C ILE A 87 16.13 -4.14 30.25
N GLU A 88 15.18 -3.63 29.48
CA GLU A 88 14.91 -2.21 29.26
C GLU A 88 13.41 -2.00 29.04
N HIS A 89 12.90 -0.80 29.36
CA HIS A 89 11.46 -0.50 29.36
C HIS A 89 10.67 -1.57 30.14
N ASP A 90 9.69 -2.20 29.49
CA ASP A 90 8.87 -3.27 30.09
C ASP A 90 9.52 -4.68 29.99
N LYS A 91 10.67 -4.83 29.32
CA LYS A 91 11.40 -6.11 29.22
C LYS A 91 12.06 -6.43 30.55
N ILE A 92 11.46 -7.32 31.32
CA ILE A 92 12.00 -7.83 32.58
C ILE A 92 12.74 -9.17 32.41
N LYS A 93 13.39 -9.62 33.48
CA LYS A 93 14.04 -10.93 33.53
C LYS A 93 13.00 -12.04 33.33
N GLY A 94 13.29 -12.98 32.42
CA GLY A 94 12.39 -14.10 32.09
C GLY A 94 11.30 -13.77 31.07
N THR A 95 11.22 -12.54 30.54
CA THR A 95 10.32 -12.22 29.43
C THR A 95 10.61 -13.13 28.23
N THR A 96 9.56 -13.69 27.61
CA THR A 96 9.75 -14.51 26.40
C THR A 96 10.05 -13.60 25.21
N ARG A 97 11.18 -13.85 24.55
CA ARG A 97 11.69 -13.04 23.44
C ARG A 97 11.78 -13.87 22.18
N TYR A 98 11.24 -13.35 21.09
CA TYR A 98 11.29 -13.99 19.79
C TYR A 98 12.06 -13.17 18.77
N PHE A 99 12.81 -13.87 17.93
CA PHE A 99 13.53 -13.29 16.80
C PHE A 99 12.99 -13.87 15.50
N HIS A 100 12.54 -12.98 14.62
CA HIS A 100 11.92 -13.31 13.34
C HIS A 100 12.87 -12.90 12.22
N VAL A 101 13.15 -13.85 11.32
CA VAL A 101 14.01 -13.63 10.15
C VAL A 101 13.27 -13.97 8.87
N SER A 102 13.58 -13.25 7.79
CA SER A 102 12.94 -13.47 6.48
C SER A 102 13.71 -14.40 5.54
N VAL A 103 14.86 -14.91 5.98
CA VAL A 103 15.74 -15.79 5.19
C VAL A 103 16.19 -16.96 6.05
N PRO A 104 16.45 -18.14 5.44
CA PRO A 104 17.05 -19.25 6.14
C PRO A 104 18.44 -18.88 6.65
N LEU A 105 18.73 -19.31 7.88
CA LEU A 105 20.05 -19.17 8.51
C LEU A 105 20.76 -20.51 8.57
N ASP A 106 22.09 -20.45 8.69
CA ASP A 106 22.96 -21.58 8.93
C ASP A 106 22.75 -22.23 10.31
N GLU A 107 22.36 -21.43 11.30
CA GLU A 107 22.05 -21.87 12.66
C GLU A 107 20.81 -21.15 13.21
N THR A 108 19.92 -21.90 13.86
CA THR A 108 18.66 -21.38 14.44
C THR A 108 18.42 -21.87 15.88
N GLY A 109 19.51 -22.17 16.59
CA GLY A 109 19.47 -22.47 18.03
C GLY A 109 19.09 -21.22 18.83
N ASP A 110 18.53 -21.40 20.02
CA ASP A 110 18.22 -20.29 20.93
C ASP A 110 19.50 -19.49 21.24
N TYR A 111 19.44 -18.17 21.06
CA TYR A 111 20.55 -17.28 21.37
C TYR A 111 20.56 -16.92 22.84
N ARG A 112 21.72 -17.04 23.49
CA ARG A 112 21.90 -16.66 24.90
C ARG A 112 22.72 -15.38 24.99
N GLY A 113 22.09 -14.32 25.46
CA GLY A 113 22.74 -13.03 25.66
C GLY A 113 23.77 -13.05 26.78
N THR A 114 24.63 -12.04 26.81
CA THR A 114 25.64 -11.87 27.87
C THR A 114 25.02 -11.72 29.26
N ASN A 115 23.80 -11.18 29.33
CA ASN A 115 23.01 -11.04 30.55
C ASN A 115 22.31 -12.33 31.01
N GLY A 116 22.44 -13.42 30.24
CA GLY A 116 21.87 -14.73 30.54
C GLY A 116 20.43 -14.93 30.09
N GLU A 117 19.78 -13.92 29.50
CA GLU A 117 18.47 -14.05 28.88
C GLU A 117 18.57 -14.81 27.55
N THR A 118 17.45 -15.40 27.13
CA THR A 118 17.39 -16.26 25.95
C THR A 118 16.41 -15.69 24.93
N VAL A 119 16.86 -15.61 23.69
CA VAL A 119 16.07 -15.17 22.52
C VAL A 119 15.83 -16.39 21.64
N LYS A 120 14.57 -16.66 21.35
CA LYS A 120 14.15 -17.84 20.58
C LYS A 120 13.89 -17.47 19.13
N PHE A 121 14.40 -18.26 18.19
CA PHE A 121 13.99 -18.10 16.80
C PHE A 121 12.52 -18.49 16.63
N TYR A 122 11.75 -17.62 15.98
CA TYR A 122 10.32 -17.84 15.81
C TYR A 122 10.03 -18.93 14.78
N ARG A 123 9.10 -19.82 15.10
CA ARG A 123 8.75 -20.97 14.24
C ARG A 123 7.46 -20.75 13.45
N TYR A 124 7.55 -20.92 12.14
CA TYR A 124 6.48 -20.87 11.14
C TYR A 124 6.27 -22.27 10.55
N GLY A 125 5.44 -23.09 11.21
CA GLY A 125 5.30 -24.49 10.83
C GLY A 125 6.59 -25.25 11.16
N ASP A 126 7.30 -25.76 10.14
CA ASP A 126 8.59 -26.46 10.32
C ASP A 126 9.82 -25.57 10.09
N ASN A 127 9.61 -24.32 9.67
CA ASN A 127 10.69 -23.39 9.36
C ASN A 127 10.90 -22.37 10.50
N TYR A 128 12.14 -21.91 10.67
CA TYR A 128 12.53 -20.82 11.59
C TYR A 128 12.67 -19.46 10.88
N TYR A 129 12.17 -19.37 9.66
CA TYR A 129 12.14 -18.16 8.84
C TYR A 129 10.80 -18.09 8.10
N CYS A 130 10.46 -16.90 7.61
CA CYS A 130 9.32 -16.71 6.73
C CYS A 130 9.63 -15.60 5.72
N GLY A 131 9.67 -15.91 4.44
CA GLY A 131 9.93 -14.92 3.39
C GLY A 131 8.87 -13.80 3.36
N LEU A 132 9.25 -12.62 2.83
CA LEU A 132 8.34 -11.48 2.65
C LEU A 132 7.09 -11.83 1.83
N GLY A 133 7.23 -12.72 0.84
CA GLY A 133 6.10 -13.21 0.04
C GLY A 133 5.36 -14.41 0.66
N GLU A 134 5.96 -15.10 1.63
CA GLU A 134 5.40 -16.31 2.24
C GLU A 134 4.42 -15.98 3.38
N ILE A 135 4.69 -14.90 4.12
CA ILE A 135 3.88 -14.50 5.29
C ILE A 135 2.43 -14.24 4.92
N GLU A 136 2.18 -13.70 3.72
CA GLU A 136 0.85 -13.43 3.21
C GLU A 136 0.02 -14.72 3.12
N GLY A 137 0.58 -15.77 2.52
CA GLY A 137 -0.09 -17.06 2.40
C GLY A 137 -0.41 -17.66 3.76
N LEU A 138 0.54 -17.65 4.70
CA LEU A 138 0.33 -18.14 6.06
C LEU A 138 -0.76 -17.38 6.81
N THR A 139 -0.82 -16.07 6.60
CA THR A 139 -1.82 -15.19 7.24
C THR A 139 -3.21 -15.44 6.67
N LYS A 140 -3.33 -15.56 5.34
CA LYS A 140 -4.59 -15.90 4.66
C LYS A 140 -5.13 -17.26 5.10
N GLU A 141 -4.27 -18.25 5.27
CA GLU A 141 -4.66 -19.56 5.80
C GLU A 141 -5.17 -19.48 7.26
N LEU A 142 -4.59 -18.62 8.09
CA LEU A 142 -5.12 -18.38 9.45
C LEU A 142 -6.48 -17.67 9.42
N ILE A 143 -6.65 -16.67 8.54
CA ILE A 143 -7.94 -15.97 8.35
C ILE A 143 -9.02 -16.98 7.96
N LYS A 144 -8.73 -17.84 6.97
CA LYS A 144 -9.65 -18.90 6.54
C LYS A 144 -10.09 -19.77 7.71
N LYS A 145 -9.13 -20.29 8.49
CA LYS A 145 -9.40 -21.13 9.67
C LYS A 145 -10.24 -20.43 10.73
N LEU A 146 -9.99 -19.12 10.96
CA LEU A 146 -10.76 -18.31 11.90
C LEU A 146 -12.22 -18.15 11.45
N CYS A 147 -12.45 -17.86 10.17
CA CYS A 147 -13.79 -17.75 9.62
C CYS A 147 -14.53 -19.09 9.64
N GLU A 148 -13.85 -20.19 9.29
CA GLU A 148 -14.39 -21.56 9.38
C GLU A 148 -14.82 -21.90 10.82
N LYS A 149 -14.02 -21.53 11.83
CA LYS A 149 -14.34 -21.72 13.25
C LYS A 149 -15.59 -20.96 13.69
N GLN A 150 -15.89 -19.84 13.03
CA GLN A 150 -17.10 -19.03 13.24
C GLN A 150 -18.27 -19.43 12.33
N SER A 151 -18.15 -20.55 11.59
CA SER A 151 -19.16 -21.02 10.63
C SER A 151 -19.49 -20.02 9.51
N ILE A 152 -18.53 -19.17 9.15
CA ILE A 152 -18.66 -18.22 8.03
C ILE A 152 -18.20 -18.90 6.75
N THR A 153 -19.05 -18.88 5.73
CA THR A 153 -18.64 -19.35 4.40
C THR A 153 -17.72 -18.31 3.77
N VAL A 154 -16.47 -18.70 3.50
CA VAL A 154 -15.45 -17.81 2.94
C VAL A 154 -15.20 -18.12 1.47
N SER A 155 -15.12 -17.07 0.66
CA SER A 155 -14.53 -17.11 -0.69
C SER A 155 -13.07 -16.63 -0.63
N ASP A 156 -12.27 -16.99 -1.63
CA ASP A 156 -10.89 -16.50 -1.73
C ASP A 156 -10.83 -14.96 -1.79
N ASN A 157 -11.82 -14.31 -2.41
CA ASN A 157 -11.94 -12.85 -2.44
C ASN A 157 -12.15 -12.28 -1.02
N LEU A 158 -12.98 -12.91 -0.19
CA LEU A 158 -13.19 -12.47 1.20
C LEU A 158 -11.90 -12.63 2.02
N ILE A 159 -11.17 -13.73 1.84
CA ILE A 159 -9.90 -13.97 2.53
C ILE A 159 -8.87 -12.90 2.12
N ASN A 160 -8.75 -12.63 0.82
CA ASN A 160 -7.86 -11.61 0.28
C ASN A 160 -8.22 -10.22 0.79
N PHE A 161 -9.51 -9.87 0.80
CA PHE A 161 -10.02 -8.61 1.31
C PHE A 161 -9.64 -8.38 2.78
N ASN A 162 -10.00 -9.35 3.63
CA ASN A 162 -9.74 -9.31 5.06
C ASN A 162 -8.24 -9.21 5.36
N TYR A 163 -7.41 -9.95 4.62
CA TYR A 163 -5.96 -9.84 4.73
C TYR A 163 -5.47 -8.43 4.40
N CYS A 164 -5.90 -7.88 3.25
CA CYS A 164 -5.45 -6.55 2.82
C CYS A 164 -5.84 -5.47 3.82
N LEU A 165 -7.09 -5.47 4.27
CA LEU A 165 -7.61 -4.51 5.25
C LEU A 165 -6.82 -4.54 6.56
N LEU A 166 -6.69 -5.72 7.17
CA LEU A 166 -5.97 -5.87 8.43
C LEU A 166 -4.49 -5.58 8.28
N SER A 167 -3.85 -6.05 7.21
CA SER A 167 -2.43 -5.81 6.95
C SER A 167 -2.15 -4.32 6.78
N GLU A 168 -3.02 -3.61 6.05
CA GLU A 168 -2.89 -2.17 5.87
C GLU A 168 -3.04 -1.42 7.20
N LYS A 169 -4.06 -1.76 7.99
CA LYS A 169 -4.30 -1.13 9.29
C LYS A 169 -3.11 -1.28 10.23
N ILE A 170 -2.61 -2.51 10.38
CA ILE A 170 -1.45 -2.81 11.25
C ILE A 170 -0.19 -2.11 10.74
N SER A 171 0.10 -2.21 9.43
CA SER A 171 1.31 -1.61 8.86
C SER A 171 1.27 -0.08 8.92
N SER A 172 0.11 0.52 8.69
CA SER A 172 -0.07 1.98 8.79
C SER A 172 0.08 2.46 10.23
N LYS A 173 -0.40 1.68 11.21
CA LYS A 173 -0.20 1.99 12.63
C LYS A 173 1.27 1.89 13.04
N ALA A 174 2.00 0.87 12.57
CA ALA A 174 3.44 0.74 12.81
C ALA A 174 4.21 1.95 12.26
N ILE A 175 3.95 2.34 11.01
CA ILE A 175 4.57 3.52 10.38
C ILE A 175 4.19 4.82 11.11
N HIS A 176 2.93 4.95 11.55
CA HIS A 176 2.49 6.14 12.28
C HIS A 176 3.19 6.27 13.63
N ASN A 177 3.27 5.19 14.41
CA ASN A 177 4.01 5.16 15.66
C ASN A 177 5.49 5.53 15.43
N HIS A 178 6.12 4.99 14.38
CA HIS A 178 7.48 5.34 14.00
C HIS A 178 7.68 6.84 13.72
N LYS A 179 6.75 7.45 12.99
CA LYS A 179 6.81 8.88 12.68
C LYS A 179 6.73 9.74 13.95
N LEU A 180 5.84 9.38 14.88
CA LEU A 180 5.73 10.06 16.17
C LEU A 180 7.03 9.94 16.98
N ASN A 181 7.68 8.78 16.93
CA ASN A 181 8.94 8.51 17.63
C ASN A 181 10.11 9.38 17.10
N GLN A 182 10.18 9.64 15.79
CA GLN A 182 11.30 10.40 15.20
C GLN A 182 11.09 11.92 15.09
N VAL A 183 9.85 12.39 14.88
CA VAL A 183 9.60 13.79 14.47
C VAL A 183 9.03 14.67 15.59
N ASP A 184 8.20 14.10 16.47
CA ASP A 184 7.45 14.89 17.45
C ASP A 184 8.03 14.84 18.88
N GLY A 185 9.12 14.11 19.09
CA GLY A 185 9.84 14.06 20.38
C GLY A 185 9.00 13.54 21.55
N ILE A 186 7.90 12.83 21.27
CA ILE A 186 7.09 12.15 22.28
C ILE A 186 7.92 10.97 22.78
N SER A 187 8.19 10.89 24.09
CA SER A 187 8.91 9.77 24.67
C SER A 187 8.29 8.45 24.22
N GLU A 188 9.14 7.53 23.75
CA GLU A 188 8.85 6.17 23.24
C GLU A 188 7.73 5.44 23.99
N ASP A 189 7.58 5.73 25.29
CA ASP A 189 6.63 5.10 26.19
C ASP A 189 5.18 5.59 26.08
N LYS A 190 4.87 6.80 25.58
CA LYS A 190 3.49 7.31 25.66
C LYS A 190 2.63 6.97 24.44
N ALA A 191 3.12 7.25 23.23
CA ALA A 191 2.35 7.06 22.00
C ALA A 191 2.08 5.57 21.68
N ALA A 192 3.05 4.69 21.97
CA ALA A 192 2.90 3.26 21.73
C ALA A 192 2.20 2.51 22.86
N TYR A 193 2.21 3.02 24.09
CA TYR A 193 1.46 2.45 25.20
C TYR A 193 -0.03 2.83 25.10
N GLU A 194 -0.35 4.06 24.69
CA GLU A 194 -1.74 4.52 24.47
C GLU A 194 -2.31 4.03 23.12
N GLY A 195 -1.46 3.58 22.20
CA GLY A 195 -1.83 3.18 20.83
C GLY A 195 -2.02 1.67 20.61
N ARG A 196 -2.13 0.87 21.66
CA ARG A 196 -2.25 -0.60 21.57
C ARG A 196 -3.55 -1.04 20.88
N ILE A 197 -3.47 -2.17 20.18
CA ILE A 197 -4.60 -2.74 19.44
C ILE A 197 -5.12 -3.96 20.19
N MET A 198 -6.37 -3.92 20.62
CA MET A 198 -7.03 -5.05 21.29
C MET A 198 -7.23 -6.22 20.32
N ALA A 199 -6.92 -7.45 20.76
CA ALA A 199 -7.17 -8.66 19.98
C ALA A 199 -8.63 -8.79 19.54
N ARG A 200 -9.56 -8.36 20.41
CA ARG A 200 -11.00 -8.34 20.13
C ARG A 200 -11.35 -7.41 18.96
N SER A 201 -10.72 -6.24 18.85
CA SER A 201 -10.92 -5.34 17.72
C SER A 201 -10.42 -5.94 16.40
N ILE A 202 -9.27 -6.65 16.42
CA ILE A 202 -8.77 -7.37 15.24
C ILE A 202 -9.77 -8.44 14.78
N LEU A 203 -10.31 -9.21 15.73
CA LEU A 203 -11.30 -10.25 15.43
C LEU A 203 -12.64 -9.66 14.98
N GLU A 204 -13.14 -8.63 15.65
CA GLU A 204 -14.39 -7.96 15.29
C GLU A 204 -14.32 -7.40 13.87
N GLU A 205 -13.22 -6.75 13.49
CA GLU A 205 -13.03 -6.23 12.13
C GLU A 205 -12.96 -7.34 11.08
N LEU A 206 -12.25 -8.43 11.38
CA LEU A 206 -12.21 -9.61 10.53
C LEU A 206 -13.62 -10.17 10.22
N LEU A 207 -14.53 -10.07 11.19
CA LEU A 207 -15.88 -10.65 11.12
C LEU A 207 -16.95 -9.64 10.69
N ALA A 208 -16.73 -8.34 10.90
CA ALA A 208 -17.70 -7.28 10.64
C ALA A 208 -17.81 -6.95 9.15
N GLU A 209 -16.70 -7.02 8.41
CA GLU A 209 -16.70 -6.70 6.98
C GLU A 209 -17.14 -7.91 6.15
N ASN A 210 -18.46 -8.11 6.09
CA ASN A 210 -19.09 -9.06 5.18
C ASN A 210 -19.20 -8.43 3.77
N PRO A 211 -18.61 -9.04 2.72
CA PRO A 211 -18.51 -8.48 1.38
C PRO A 211 -19.84 -8.63 0.63
N TYR A 212 -20.89 -7.95 1.11
CA TYR A 212 -22.13 -7.85 0.33
C TYR A 212 -22.02 -6.87 -0.85
N GLN A 213 -20.85 -6.30 -1.13
CA GLN A 213 -20.54 -5.74 -2.44
C GLN A 213 -19.12 -6.06 -2.88
N ASN A 214 -18.99 -7.00 -3.82
CA ASN A 214 -17.77 -7.34 -4.59
C ASN A 214 -17.08 -6.12 -5.23
N ARG A 215 -17.73 -4.94 -5.24
CA ARG A 215 -17.17 -3.69 -5.76
C ARG A 215 -16.06 -3.11 -4.88
N ASP A 216 -16.11 -3.30 -3.55
CA ASP A 216 -15.09 -2.76 -2.62
C ASP A 216 -13.81 -3.60 -2.60
N TYR A 217 -13.93 -4.89 -2.92
CA TYR A 217 -12.81 -5.83 -3.02
C TYR A 217 -11.72 -5.33 -3.95
N TYR A 218 -12.10 -4.93 -5.17
CA TYR A 218 -11.14 -4.56 -6.19
C TYR A 218 -10.36 -3.28 -5.85
N ALA A 219 -10.95 -2.36 -5.08
CA ALA A 219 -10.27 -1.14 -4.65
C ALA A 219 -9.21 -1.41 -3.57
N VAL A 220 -9.56 -2.27 -2.61
CA VAL A 220 -8.63 -2.72 -1.56
C VAL A 220 -7.53 -3.61 -2.17
N GLU A 221 -7.89 -4.48 -3.11
CA GLU A 221 -6.93 -5.29 -3.85
C GLU A 221 -6.01 -4.44 -4.73
N LEU A 222 -6.53 -3.42 -5.44
CA LEU A 222 -5.71 -2.46 -6.18
C LEU A 222 -4.68 -1.84 -5.24
N LYS A 223 -5.13 -1.35 -4.09
CA LYS A 223 -4.29 -0.68 -3.10
C LYS A 223 -3.14 -1.59 -2.65
N ALA A 224 -3.45 -2.82 -2.26
CA ALA A 224 -2.46 -3.80 -1.82
C ALA A 224 -1.48 -4.17 -2.94
N ARG A 225 -1.96 -4.39 -4.17
CA ARG A 225 -1.13 -4.71 -5.33
C ARG A 225 -0.24 -3.53 -5.74
N LEU A 226 -0.75 -2.30 -5.72
CA LEU A 226 0.01 -1.06 -5.95
C LEU A 226 1.13 -0.91 -4.93
N GLN A 227 0.81 -1.05 -3.64
CA GLN A 227 1.79 -0.96 -2.55
C GLN A 227 2.88 -2.02 -2.71
N THR A 228 2.50 -3.27 -2.92
CA THR A 228 3.45 -4.38 -3.14
C THR A 228 4.33 -4.14 -4.37
N HIS A 229 3.77 -3.63 -5.47
CA HIS A 229 4.54 -3.32 -6.66
C HIS A 229 5.56 -2.21 -6.41
N LEU A 230 5.16 -1.15 -5.72
CA LEU A 230 6.04 -0.04 -5.36
C LEU A 230 7.16 -0.52 -4.42
N GLU A 231 6.86 -1.37 -3.42
CA GLU A 231 7.85 -2.02 -2.54
C GLU A 231 8.89 -2.80 -3.33
N VAL A 232 8.44 -3.77 -4.13
CA VAL A 232 9.34 -4.64 -4.91
C VAL A 232 10.20 -3.84 -5.87
N ARG A 233 9.63 -2.79 -6.46
CA ARG A 233 10.34 -1.97 -7.44
C ARG A 233 11.37 -1.06 -6.78
N LEU A 234 11.04 -0.47 -5.63
CA LEU A 234 12.01 0.28 -4.83
C LEU A 234 13.17 -0.64 -4.43
N ASP A 235 12.89 -1.85 -3.93
CA ASP A 235 13.94 -2.82 -3.58
C ASP A 235 14.86 -3.20 -4.76
N GLN A 236 14.32 -3.23 -5.99
CA GLN A 236 15.07 -3.62 -7.20
C GLN A 236 15.84 -2.48 -7.85
N GLU A 237 15.23 -1.30 -7.96
CA GLU A 237 15.75 -0.18 -8.76
C GLU A 237 16.54 0.85 -7.91
N LEU A 238 16.48 0.75 -6.58
CA LEU A 238 17.13 1.68 -5.64
C LEU A 238 18.61 1.97 -5.94
N PRO A 239 19.49 0.99 -6.24
CA PRO A 239 20.91 1.27 -6.47
C PRO A 239 21.17 2.25 -7.63
N THR A 240 20.20 2.39 -8.53
CA THR A 240 20.28 3.18 -9.76
C THR A 240 19.25 4.30 -9.83
N MET A 241 18.39 4.44 -8.81
CA MET A 241 17.28 5.40 -8.80
C MET A 241 17.77 6.78 -8.35
N SER A 242 17.31 7.84 -9.04
CA SER A 242 17.59 9.21 -8.61
C SER A 242 16.71 9.62 -7.42
N ASP A 243 17.19 10.55 -6.60
CA ASP A 243 16.47 11.06 -5.43
C ASP A 243 15.07 11.59 -5.78
N ALA A 244 14.93 12.30 -6.91
CA ALA A 244 13.65 12.81 -7.37
C ALA A 244 12.67 11.69 -7.77
N THR A 245 13.18 10.64 -8.44
CA THR A 245 12.37 9.46 -8.81
C THR A 245 11.92 8.70 -7.56
N TYR A 246 12.83 8.56 -6.60
CA TYR A 246 12.55 7.95 -5.31
C TYR A 246 11.47 8.72 -4.56
N GLU A 247 11.59 10.05 -4.46
CA GLU A 247 10.64 10.87 -3.73
C GLU A 247 9.24 10.81 -4.36
N ARG A 248 9.14 10.85 -5.70
CA ARG A 248 7.84 10.65 -6.38
C ARG A 248 7.23 9.27 -6.10
N ALA A 249 8.04 8.20 -6.10
CA ALA A 249 7.57 6.86 -5.76
C ALA A 249 7.10 6.77 -4.29
N ARG A 250 7.84 7.41 -3.37
CA ARG A 250 7.52 7.49 -1.94
C ARG A 250 6.21 8.24 -1.70
N LEU A 251 6.04 9.41 -2.30
CA LEU A 251 4.83 10.23 -2.19
C LEU A 251 3.62 9.52 -2.79
N LEU A 252 3.76 8.86 -3.95
CA LEU A 252 2.69 8.02 -4.51
C LEU A 252 2.30 6.90 -3.55
N SER A 253 3.27 6.20 -2.96
CA SER A 253 3.01 5.14 -1.97
C SER A 253 2.26 5.67 -0.74
N GLU A 254 2.66 6.84 -0.23
CA GLU A 254 1.94 7.50 0.88
C GLU A 254 0.53 7.91 0.51
N HIS A 255 0.34 8.47 -0.68
CA HIS A 255 -0.97 8.88 -1.19
C HIS A 255 -1.90 7.67 -1.22
N ILE A 256 -1.51 6.62 -1.97
CA ILE A 256 -2.29 5.39 -2.10
C ILE A 256 -2.66 4.82 -0.74
N ARG A 257 -1.74 4.81 0.23
CA ARG A 257 -2.00 4.31 1.59
C ARG A 257 -3.06 5.12 2.33
N LYS A 258 -3.03 6.43 2.24
CA LYS A 258 -4.01 7.32 2.92
C LYS A 258 -5.35 7.36 2.18
N THR A 259 -5.37 7.07 0.88
CA THR A 259 -6.59 7.07 0.07
C THR A 259 -7.62 6.06 0.57
N HIS A 260 -8.86 6.53 0.75
CA HIS A 260 -9.99 5.72 1.17
C HIS A 260 -10.46 4.80 0.03
N PHE A 261 -11.09 3.66 0.33
CA PHE A 261 -11.49 2.66 -0.67
C PHE A 261 -12.39 3.22 -1.78
N ASN A 262 -13.28 4.16 -1.45
CA ASN A 262 -14.14 4.82 -2.45
C ASN A 262 -13.34 5.63 -3.48
N GLU A 263 -12.30 6.35 -3.06
CA GLU A 263 -11.44 7.09 -3.97
C GLU A 263 -10.48 6.17 -4.74
N LEU A 264 -10.12 5.02 -4.15
CA LEU A 264 -9.35 4.01 -4.86
C LEU A 264 -10.14 3.44 -6.05
N LYS A 265 -11.46 3.24 -5.95
CA LYS A 265 -12.29 2.84 -7.12
C LYS A 265 -12.20 3.85 -8.25
N THR A 266 -12.24 5.13 -7.91
CA THR A 266 -12.07 6.23 -8.87
C THR A 266 -10.71 6.13 -9.55
N LEU A 267 -9.65 5.92 -8.78
CA LEU A 267 -8.30 5.72 -9.30
C LEU A 267 -8.21 4.48 -10.18
N CYS A 268 -8.82 3.36 -9.78
CA CYS A 268 -8.88 2.13 -10.56
C CYS A 268 -9.43 2.40 -11.96
N GLN A 269 -10.60 3.05 -12.01
CA GLN A 269 -11.30 3.31 -13.25
C GLN A 269 -10.56 4.32 -14.13
N MET A 270 -9.91 5.32 -13.54
CA MET A 270 -9.11 6.31 -14.27
C MET A 270 -7.74 5.80 -14.70
N MET A 271 -7.20 4.77 -14.04
CA MET A 271 -5.95 4.15 -14.44
C MET A 271 -6.08 3.50 -15.82
N LYS A 272 -7.25 2.94 -16.16
CA LYS A 272 -7.51 2.36 -17.48
C LYS A 272 -8.94 2.68 -17.95
N PRO A 273 -9.18 3.91 -18.43
CA PRO A 273 -10.53 4.39 -18.74
C PRO A 273 -11.14 3.73 -19.98
N SER A 274 -10.34 3.01 -20.78
CA SER A 274 -10.81 2.21 -21.92
C SER A 274 -11.42 0.88 -21.52
N GLU A 275 -11.27 0.43 -20.26
CA GLU A 275 -11.77 -0.86 -19.82
C GLU A 275 -12.58 -0.72 -18.54
N ARG A 276 -13.64 -1.54 -18.43
CA ARG A 276 -14.39 -1.61 -17.19
C ARG A 276 -13.51 -2.17 -16.09
N PHE A 277 -13.47 -1.47 -14.98
CA PHE A 277 -12.75 -1.97 -13.82
C PHE A 277 -13.41 -3.24 -13.28
N GLN A 278 -12.80 -4.38 -13.56
CA GLN A 278 -13.19 -5.71 -13.07
C GLN A 278 -12.04 -6.43 -12.40
N ASP A 279 -10.79 -6.12 -12.75
CA ASP A 279 -9.59 -6.69 -12.15
C ASP A 279 -8.42 -5.72 -12.35
N VAL A 280 -7.49 -5.73 -11.40
CA VAL A 280 -6.27 -4.92 -11.47
C VAL A 280 -5.15 -5.75 -12.07
N GLN A 281 -4.71 -5.46 -13.28
CA GLN A 281 -3.59 -6.21 -13.86
C GLN A 281 -2.24 -5.68 -13.37
N LYS A 282 -1.30 -6.61 -13.14
CA LYS A 282 0.09 -6.27 -12.74
C LYS A 282 0.78 -5.34 -13.76
N ASN A 283 0.44 -5.48 -15.04
CA ASN A 283 0.99 -4.64 -16.10
C ASN A 283 0.46 -3.21 -16.04
N ASP A 284 -0.82 -3.02 -15.71
CA ASP A 284 -1.43 -1.68 -15.61
C ASP A 284 -0.82 -0.89 -14.45
N ILE A 285 -0.67 -1.54 -13.28
CA ILE A 285 0.07 -0.98 -12.14
C ILE A 285 1.49 -0.59 -12.55
N ARG A 286 2.20 -1.46 -13.27
CA ARG A 286 3.57 -1.20 -13.70
C ARG A 286 3.64 0.00 -14.65
N ARG A 287 2.76 0.08 -15.63
CA ARG A 287 2.67 1.19 -16.60
C ARG A 287 2.39 2.50 -15.88
N TYR A 288 1.33 2.53 -15.07
CA TYR A 288 0.92 3.69 -14.29
C TYR A 288 2.03 4.23 -13.37
N THR A 289 2.64 3.36 -12.57
CA THR A 289 3.71 3.76 -11.64
C THR A 289 4.99 4.19 -12.37
N LYS A 290 5.32 3.57 -13.51
CA LYS A 290 6.44 4.02 -14.38
C LYS A 290 6.21 5.42 -14.93
N LEU A 291 5.00 5.70 -15.40
CA LEU A 291 4.66 6.98 -15.99
C LEU A 291 4.84 8.13 -14.99
N ILE A 292 4.24 8.02 -13.79
CA ILE A 292 4.35 9.06 -12.73
C ILE A 292 5.79 9.32 -12.34
N GLN A 293 6.60 8.26 -12.24
CA GLN A 293 8.02 8.38 -11.90
C GLN A 293 8.85 9.04 -13.00
N ALA A 294 8.48 8.82 -14.26
CA ALA A 294 9.22 9.27 -15.43
C ALA A 294 8.92 10.71 -15.86
N ILE A 295 7.77 11.28 -15.46
CA ILE A 295 7.43 12.67 -15.71
C ILE A 295 8.33 13.57 -14.84
N SER A 296 8.96 14.57 -15.45
CA SER A 296 9.91 15.46 -14.79
C SER A 296 9.29 16.42 -13.78
N MET A 297 8.01 16.77 -13.99
CA MET A 297 7.22 17.61 -13.10
C MET A 297 6.81 16.87 -11.83
N GLU A 298 6.68 17.59 -10.72
CA GLU A 298 6.18 17.00 -9.48
C GLU A 298 4.65 16.80 -9.55
N PRO A 299 4.15 15.59 -9.27
CA PRO A 299 2.72 15.30 -9.27
C PRO A 299 2.00 15.92 -8.07
N ILE A 300 0.74 16.26 -8.26
CA ILE A 300 -0.18 16.69 -7.21
C ILE A 300 -0.94 15.46 -6.70
N PHE A 301 -0.81 15.18 -5.40
CA PHE A 301 -1.48 14.07 -4.72
C PHE A 301 -2.72 14.56 -3.95
N ASN A 302 -3.75 14.97 -4.69
CA ASN A 302 -5.06 15.33 -4.14
C ASN A 302 -6.16 14.61 -4.93
N HIS A 303 -6.93 13.75 -4.27
CA HIS A 303 -7.80 12.75 -4.92
C HIS A 303 -7.06 11.85 -5.92
N LEU A 304 -7.14 12.12 -7.22
CA LEU A 304 -6.37 11.42 -8.25
C LEU A 304 -4.99 12.06 -8.39
N PRO A 305 -3.89 11.29 -8.48
CA PRO A 305 -2.61 11.85 -8.88
C PRO A 305 -2.74 12.54 -10.23
N HIS A 306 -2.37 13.81 -10.32
CA HIS A 306 -2.51 14.62 -11.52
C HIS A 306 -1.44 15.71 -11.62
N TYR A 307 -1.42 16.40 -12.75
CA TYR A 307 -0.60 17.58 -13.02
C TYR A 307 -1.50 18.73 -13.49
N LEU A 308 -1.00 19.96 -13.34
CA LEU A 308 -1.64 21.17 -13.84
C LEU A 308 -0.70 21.89 -14.79
N ASP A 309 -1.23 22.36 -15.92
CA ASP A 309 -0.52 23.33 -16.76
C ASP A 309 -0.74 24.77 -16.27
N SER A 310 -0.17 25.73 -17.00
CA SER A 310 -0.30 27.17 -16.72
C SER A 310 -1.74 27.69 -16.79
N GLU A 311 -2.66 26.98 -17.43
CA GLU A 311 -4.09 27.31 -17.51
C GLU A 311 -4.93 26.59 -16.44
N ASN A 312 -4.29 25.87 -15.51
CA ASN A 312 -4.94 24.98 -14.52
C ASN A 312 -5.76 23.85 -15.15
N ARG A 313 -5.38 23.37 -16.34
CA ARG A 313 -6.00 22.17 -16.93
C ARG A 313 -5.39 20.93 -16.28
N PHE A 314 -6.25 19.98 -15.92
CA PHE A 314 -5.83 18.72 -15.32
C PHE A 314 -5.27 17.75 -16.36
N TYR A 315 -4.11 17.20 -16.07
CA TYR A 315 -3.49 16.10 -16.81
C TYR A 315 -3.33 14.89 -15.90
N VAL A 316 -3.97 13.78 -16.25
CA VAL A 316 -3.99 12.57 -15.41
C VAL A 316 -3.13 11.48 -16.03
N PRO A 317 -2.13 10.95 -15.31
CA PRO A 317 -1.39 9.77 -15.74
C PRO A 317 -2.29 8.54 -15.78
N THR A 318 -2.17 7.74 -16.83
CA THR A 318 -2.95 6.50 -17.02
C THR A 318 -2.03 5.32 -17.38
N ALA A 319 -2.57 4.11 -17.32
CA ALA A 319 -1.96 2.89 -17.80
C ALA A 319 -2.29 2.57 -19.27
N LEU A 320 -2.92 3.51 -20.00
CA LEU A 320 -3.27 3.33 -21.41
C LEU A 320 -2.03 2.95 -22.22
N ASP A 321 -2.15 1.85 -22.97
CA ASP A 321 -1.20 1.38 -23.96
C ASP A 321 -1.94 1.40 -25.29
N VAL A 322 -1.78 2.51 -26.02
CA VAL A 322 -2.51 2.79 -27.26
C VAL A 322 -1.66 2.33 -28.42
N ASP A 323 -2.07 1.23 -29.04
CA ASP A 323 -1.54 0.79 -30.33
C ASP A 323 -2.33 1.45 -31.48
N GLU A 324 -3.67 1.45 -31.41
CA GLU A 324 -4.55 2.12 -32.39
C GLU A 324 -5.50 3.12 -31.71
N SER A 325 -5.50 4.38 -32.18
CA SER A 325 -6.31 5.45 -31.58
C SER A 325 -7.82 5.25 -31.73
N GLU A 326 -8.25 4.64 -32.84
CA GLU A 326 -9.67 4.41 -33.15
C GLU A 326 -10.27 3.35 -32.20
N GLU A 327 -9.54 2.29 -31.90
CA GLU A 327 -9.96 1.27 -30.92
C GLU A 327 -10.06 1.87 -29.52
N CYS A 328 -9.04 2.64 -29.10
CA CYS A 328 -9.04 3.33 -27.81
C CYS A 328 -10.22 4.31 -27.67
N GLU A 329 -10.51 5.10 -28.71
CA GLU A 329 -11.69 5.97 -28.75
C GLU A 329 -12.98 5.16 -28.60
N PHE A 330 -13.15 4.09 -29.37
CA PHE A 330 -14.34 3.25 -29.33
C PHE A 330 -14.57 2.67 -27.93
N ASP A 331 -13.53 2.10 -27.34
CA ASP A 331 -13.57 1.47 -26.02
C ASP A 331 -13.89 2.48 -24.92
N MET A 332 -13.24 3.65 -24.94
CA MET A 332 -13.54 4.71 -23.98
C MET A 332 -14.97 5.23 -24.11
N ILE A 333 -15.46 5.46 -25.33
CA ILE A 333 -16.86 5.88 -25.56
C ILE A 333 -17.81 4.78 -25.07
N HIS A 334 -17.50 3.50 -25.32
CA HIS A 334 -18.29 2.38 -24.84
C HIS A 334 -18.37 2.36 -23.31
N GLU A 335 -17.24 2.51 -22.62
CA GLU A 335 -17.20 2.55 -21.16
C GLU A 335 -17.96 3.76 -20.61
N MET A 336 -17.77 4.96 -21.18
CA MET A 336 -18.51 6.16 -20.77
C MET A 336 -20.03 6.02 -20.88
N LYS A 337 -20.53 5.29 -21.90
CA LYS A 337 -21.97 5.01 -22.04
C LYS A 337 -22.51 4.13 -20.92
N ASN A 338 -21.71 3.20 -20.43
CA ASN A 338 -22.12 2.18 -19.47
C ASN A 338 -21.66 2.47 -18.03
N ASN A 339 -20.86 3.52 -17.84
CA ASN A 339 -20.26 3.90 -16.56
C ASN A 339 -20.39 5.42 -16.33
N GLY A 340 -21.48 5.82 -15.68
CA GLY A 340 -21.75 7.22 -15.36
C GLY A 340 -20.72 7.87 -14.44
N ASP A 341 -20.04 7.09 -13.60
CA ASP A 341 -18.99 7.60 -12.72
C ASP A 341 -17.74 7.96 -13.54
N LEU A 342 -17.33 7.10 -14.48
CA LEU A 342 -16.25 7.41 -15.43
C LEU A 342 -16.58 8.65 -16.27
N LEU A 343 -17.81 8.75 -16.78
CA LEU A 343 -18.24 9.93 -17.55
C LEU A 343 -18.06 11.22 -16.75
N ARG A 344 -18.47 11.24 -15.48
CA ARG A 344 -18.30 12.41 -14.58
C ARG A 344 -16.83 12.74 -14.36
N LEU A 345 -15.99 11.72 -14.15
CA LEU A 345 -14.55 11.93 -13.98
C LEU A 345 -13.92 12.52 -15.23
N LEU A 346 -14.29 12.05 -16.42
CA LEU A 346 -13.73 12.55 -17.68
C LEU A 346 -14.21 13.97 -18.02
N PHE A 347 -15.32 14.46 -17.45
CA PHE A 347 -15.67 15.88 -17.54
C PHE A 347 -14.71 16.79 -16.76
N GLU A 348 -14.14 16.30 -15.67
CA GLU A 348 -13.15 17.01 -14.84
C GLU A 348 -11.73 16.78 -15.35
N TYR A 349 -11.41 15.54 -15.71
CA TYR A 349 -10.09 15.03 -16.09
C TYR A 349 -10.08 14.59 -17.55
N ASN A 350 -10.16 15.55 -18.48
CA ASN A 350 -10.26 15.27 -19.92
C ASN A 350 -8.92 15.22 -20.68
N HIS A 351 -7.78 15.48 -20.02
CA HIS A 351 -6.45 15.24 -20.59
C HIS A 351 -5.80 14.05 -19.90
N LEU A 352 -5.59 12.98 -20.67
CA LEU A 352 -5.08 11.70 -20.20
C LEU A 352 -3.69 11.47 -20.76
N ILE A 353 -2.70 11.32 -19.89
CA ILE A 353 -1.34 10.98 -20.29
C ILE A 353 -1.29 9.45 -20.45
N ALA A 354 -1.08 8.98 -21.67
CA ALA A 354 -0.94 7.56 -21.95
C ALA A 354 0.44 7.05 -21.48
N SER A 355 0.49 5.83 -20.95
CA SER A 355 1.77 5.19 -20.61
C SER A 355 2.56 4.82 -21.86
N LYS A 356 1.86 4.52 -22.96
CA LYS A 356 2.43 4.25 -24.29
C LYS A 356 1.40 4.69 -25.34
N ALA A 357 1.84 5.49 -26.29
CA ALA A 357 1.10 5.92 -27.48
C ALA A 357 2.11 6.44 -28.50
N GLU A 358 1.88 6.18 -29.79
CA GLU A 358 2.76 6.69 -30.86
C GLU A 358 2.59 8.20 -31.09
N ALA A 359 1.36 8.70 -30.93
CA ALA A 359 1.02 10.11 -31.12
C ALA A 359 -0.14 10.52 -30.21
N SER A 360 -0.20 11.81 -29.87
CA SER A 360 -1.32 12.40 -29.16
C SER A 360 -2.52 12.57 -30.08
N PHE A 361 -3.72 12.35 -29.55
CA PHE A 361 -4.98 12.50 -30.30
C PHE A 361 -6.08 13.06 -29.42
N THR A 362 -7.09 13.64 -30.07
CA THR A 362 -8.27 14.19 -29.39
C THR A 362 -9.52 13.73 -30.12
N PHE A 363 -10.53 13.29 -29.36
CA PHE A 363 -11.80 12.87 -29.92
C PHE A 363 -12.98 13.51 -29.19
N ASN A 364 -14.07 13.72 -29.93
CA ASN A 364 -15.29 14.31 -29.40
C ASN A 364 -16.28 13.19 -29.07
N THR A 365 -16.62 13.09 -27.80
CA THR A 365 -17.43 11.98 -27.27
C THR A 365 -18.93 12.14 -27.56
N LYS A 366 -19.36 13.31 -28.04
CA LYS A 366 -20.76 13.72 -28.24
C LYS A 366 -21.60 13.81 -26.96
N PHE A 367 -21.03 13.54 -25.79
CA PHE A 367 -21.70 13.77 -24.51
C PHE A 367 -21.67 15.24 -24.14
N THR A 368 -22.79 15.77 -23.66
CA THR A 368 -22.88 17.14 -23.15
C THR A 368 -23.14 17.16 -21.66
N ASN A 369 -22.81 18.27 -21.00
CA ASN A 369 -22.98 18.45 -19.55
C ASN A 369 -24.46 18.34 -19.08
N SER A 370 -25.43 18.33 -20.01
CA SER A 370 -26.87 18.13 -19.74
C SER A 370 -27.36 16.68 -19.87
N ASP A 371 -26.56 15.76 -20.39
CA ASP A 371 -27.06 14.44 -20.82
C ASP A 371 -27.22 13.40 -19.70
N ASN A 372 -27.18 13.78 -18.42
CA ASN A 372 -27.61 12.90 -17.32
C ASN A 372 -27.88 13.64 -16.00
N PHE A 373 -29.10 14.15 -15.83
CA PHE A 373 -29.71 14.30 -14.51
C PHE A 373 -31.13 13.73 -14.57
N ASP A 374 -31.23 12.44 -14.26
CA ASP A 374 -32.45 11.66 -14.03
C ASP A 374 -33.53 11.68 -15.12
N ASN A 375 -33.97 10.47 -15.51
CA ASN A 375 -35.22 10.26 -16.23
C ASN A 375 -36.42 10.77 -15.41
N LYS A 376 -36.74 12.06 -15.49
CA LYS A 376 -38.06 12.64 -15.20
C LYS A 376 -38.41 13.72 -16.21
N LYS A 377 -39.53 13.51 -16.89
CA LYS A 377 -40.12 14.39 -17.89
C LYS A 377 -40.42 15.80 -17.36
N THR A 378 -40.29 16.76 -18.29
CA THR A 378 -40.93 18.10 -18.36
C THR A 378 -40.46 19.13 -17.33
N SER A 379 -40.25 20.41 -17.63
CA SER A 379 -40.67 21.27 -18.75
C SER A 379 -39.90 22.60 -18.70
N GLU A 380 -39.73 23.22 -19.88
CA GLU A 380 -39.65 24.66 -20.13
C GLU A 380 -38.44 25.51 -19.68
N LYS A 381 -37.81 26.09 -20.71
CA LYS A 381 -37.14 27.40 -20.79
C LYS A 381 -35.98 27.67 -19.84
N ILE A 382 -34.78 27.38 -20.32
CA ILE A 382 -33.67 28.34 -20.29
C ILE A 382 -32.93 28.25 -21.64
N GLU A 383 -33.25 29.14 -22.57
CA GLU A 383 -32.40 29.46 -23.72
C GLU A 383 -31.20 30.25 -23.19
N SER A 384 -30.02 29.63 -23.22
CA SER A 384 -28.67 30.21 -23.32
C SER A 384 -27.65 29.47 -22.43
N ASN A 385 -27.32 28.23 -22.77
CA ASN A 385 -26.07 27.60 -22.34
C ASN A 385 -25.58 26.74 -23.50
N ILE A 386 -24.50 27.15 -24.16
CA ILE A 386 -23.83 26.36 -25.18
C ILE A 386 -23.37 25.06 -24.48
N THR A 387 -24.07 23.96 -24.73
CA THR A 387 -23.72 22.63 -24.26
C THR A 387 -22.46 22.18 -24.99
N LYS A 388 -21.29 22.59 -24.47
CA LYS A 388 -20.00 22.18 -25.01
C LYS A 388 -19.88 20.66 -24.86
N SER A 389 -19.72 19.98 -25.99
CA SER A 389 -19.49 18.54 -26.02
C SER A 389 -18.16 18.22 -25.34
N LEU A 390 -18.12 17.12 -24.60
CA LEU A 390 -16.90 16.63 -23.96
C LEU A 390 -15.91 16.12 -25.02
N CYS A 391 -14.76 16.77 -25.09
CA CYS A 391 -13.61 16.31 -25.86
C CYS A 391 -12.58 15.72 -24.91
N ILE A 392 -12.06 14.54 -25.25
CA ILE A 392 -11.00 13.86 -24.52
C ILE A 392 -9.72 13.97 -25.32
N SER A 393 -8.64 14.36 -24.65
CA SER A 393 -7.29 14.41 -25.20
C SER A 393 -6.47 13.29 -24.58
N VAL A 394 -6.02 12.34 -25.39
CA VAL A 394 -5.03 11.33 -24.99
C VAL A 394 -3.69 11.79 -25.51
N ILE A 395 -2.74 12.00 -24.62
CA ILE A 395 -1.45 12.61 -24.96
C ILE A 395 -0.28 11.71 -24.59
N THR A 396 0.79 11.84 -25.38
CA THR A 396 2.06 11.19 -25.06
C THR A 396 2.70 11.83 -23.82
N LYS A 397 3.62 11.12 -23.20
CA LYS A 397 4.42 11.63 -22.08
C LYS A 397 5.18 12.90 -22.46
N ASP A 398 5.79 12.91 -23.64
CA ASP A 398 6.64 14.02 -24.09
C ASP A 398 5.81 15.28 -24.37
N ASP A 399 4.65 15.15 -25.03
CA ASP A 399 3.72 16.26 -25.26
C ASP A 399 3.14 16.79 -23.94
N ALA A 400 2.89 15.91 -22.97
CA ALA A 400 2.48 16.31 -21.63
C ALA A 400 3.57 17.15 -20.95
N GLU A 401 4.83 16.70 -20.98
CA GLU A 401 5.95 17.45 -20.40
C GLU A 401 6.14 18.81 -21.08
N GLU A 402 5.97 18.92 -22.40
CA GLU A 402 6.03 20.20 -23.08
C GLU A 402 4.95 21.16 -22.54
N ARG A 403 3.69 20.73 -22.48
CA ARG A 403 2.57 21.56 -21.99
C ARG A 403 2.70 21.94 -20.52
N LEU A 404 3.20 21.02 -19.70
CA LEU A 404 3.38 21.25 -18.27
C LEU A 404 4.56 22.18 -17.97
N ASN A 405 5.60 22.15 -18.79
CA ASN A 405 6.76 23.04 -18.67
C ASN A 405 6.55 24.39 -19.35
N ASP A 406 5.50 24.56 -20.14
CA ASP A 406 5.15 25.82 -20.81
C ASP A 406 4.67 26.86 -19.78
N LYS A 407 5.63 27.40 -19.04
CA LYS A 407 5.48 28.63 -18.29
C LYS A 407 5.38 29.74 -19.31
N THR A 408 4.15 30.05 -19.71
CA THR A 408 3.82 31.27 -20.43
C THR A 408 4.51 32.41 -19.69
N THR A 409 5.52 32.97 -20.35
CA THR A 409 6.30 34.09 -19.83
C THR A 409 5.35 35.28 -19.79
N HIS A 410 4.82 35.58 -18.61
CA HIS A 410 4.04 36.80 -18.37
C HIS A 410 4.66 37.59 -17.23
#